data_AF-A0A4Q7ZS62-F1
#
_entry.id   AF-A0A4Q7ZS62-F1
#
_cell.length_a   1.000
_cell.length_b   1.000
_cell.length_c   1.000
_cell.angle_alpha   90.00
_cell.angle_beta   90.00
_cell.angle_gamma   90.00
#
_symmetry.space_group_name_H-M   'P 1'
#
loop_
_entity.id
_entity.type
_entity.pdbx_description
1 polymer ?
#
loop_
_entity_poly.entity_id
_entity_poly.type
_entity_poly.pdbx_seq_one_letter_code
_entity_poly.pdbx_strand_id
1 'polypeptide(L)'
;MTDPLQQWREAIQPQLARLEAFEVPLGFPLDYSEDSLARLEQLLRDRRPSASLVESATAYAGEALLRVGGGRWAWADGQPVVQPDEALGLPAVAPGDLVSRADDLAATWAALAAAVRARQAAHPGWSPVKEPTPDMIEDRRPVVLPWLGDWLAEREKSFPAWAADTGVDAAAWDFTPASVDVLETVVRHRLPTGQAFTDPRLHDFVQGAVWYFGEVARRNKQSAGWQYNRSEPGATDRRLSAQYNPWVGRPFIEQLLPDDMQATVPIFDLESSVLNGTPGYLRGRLGILV
;
A
#
# COMPACT_ATOMS: atom_id res chain seq x y z
N MET A 1 8.78 21.72 -27.46
CA MET A 1 8.15 20.43 -27.81
C MET A 1 8.10 19.63 -26.53
N THR A 2 6.92 19.27 -26.07
CA THR A 2 6.75 18.52 -24.81
C THR A 2 7.26 17.08 -25.03
N ASP A 3 8.01 16.55 -24.06
CA ASP A 3 8.53 15.18 -24.11
C ASP A 3 7.36 14.18 -24.20
N PRO A 4 7.29 13.29 -25.21
CA PRO A 4 6.20 12.32 -25.35
C PRO A 4 6.10 11.36 -24.17
N LEU A 5 7.22 11.00 -23.53
CA LEU A 5 7.20 10.16 -22.34
C LEU A 5 6.52 10.88 -21.17
N GLN A 6 6.85 12.16 -20.97
CA GLN A 6 6.25 12.96 -19.91
C GLN A 6 4.74 13.12 -20.11
N GLN A 7 4.30 13.40 -21.35
CA GLN A 7 2.88 13.48 -21.67
C GLN A 7 2.15 12.17 -21.41
N TRP A 8 2.75 11.04 -21.78
CA TRP A 8 2.19 9.72 -21.49
C TRP A 8 2.05 9.50 -19.99
N ARG A 9 3.11 9.77 -19.22
CA ARG A 9 3.12 9.59 -17.76
C ARG A 9 2.03 10.42 -17.06
N GLU A 10 1.83 11.66 -17.49
CA GLU A 10 0.76 12.53 -16.97
C GLU A 10 -0.64 12.06 -17.40
N ALA A 11 -0.75 11.38 -18.54
CA ALA A 11 -2.01 10.85 -19.04
C ALA A 11 -2.44 9.52 -18.36
N ILE A 12 -1.53 8.77 -17.73
CA ILE A 12 -1.85 7.44 -17.18
C ILE A 12 -3.03 7.49 -16.21
N GLN A 13 -3.03 8.38 -15.22
CA GLN A 13 -4.13 8.47 -14.25
C GLN A 13 -5.50 8.77 -14.91
N PRO A 14 -5.61 9.80 -15.77
CA PRO A 14 -6.81 10.01 -16.58
C PRO A 14 -7.24 8.79 -17.41
N GLN A 15 -6.29 8.04 -17.96
CA GLN A 15 -6.58 6.84 -18.75
C GLN A 15 -7.07 5.66 -17.89
N LEU A 16 -6.50 5.45 -16.70
CA LEU A 16 -6.97 4.44 -15.75
C LEU A 16 -8.40 4.75 -15.27
N ALA A 17 -8.66 6.00 -14.88
CA ALA A 17 -10.01 6.44 -14.49
C ALA A 17 -11.02 6.29 -15.65
N ARG A 18 -10.58 6.53 -16.89
CA ARG A 18 -11.41 6.29 -18.08
C ARG A 18 -11.71 4.81 -18.28
N LEU A 19 -10.71 3.95 -18.15
CA LEU A 19 -10.88 2.50 -18.31
C LEU A 19 -12.01 2.01 -17.41
N GLU A 20 -11.89 2.32 -16.13
CA GLU A 20 -12.82 1.94 -15.06
C GLU A 20 -14.23 2.50 -15.27
N ALA A 21 -14.34 3.80 -15.56
CA ALA A 21 -15.64 4.47 -15.61
C ALA A 21 -16.43 4.20 -16.89
N PHE A 22 -15.76 3.91 -18.02
CA PHE A 22 -16.42 3.94 -19.33
C PHE A 22 -16.12 2.76 -20.25
N GLU A 23 -14.96 2.13 -20.14
CA GLU A 23 -14.49 1.19 -21.17
C GLU A 23 -14.75 -0.27 -20.78
N VAL A 24 -14.80 -0.57 -19.48
CA VAL A 24 -15.10 -1.91 -18.94
C VAL A 24 -16.51 -2.00 -18.34
N PRO A 25 -17.10 -3.21 -18.23
CA PRO A 25 -18.34 -3.42 -17.49
C PRO A 25 -18.25 -3.01 -16.01
N LEU A 26 -19.39 -2.63 -15.41
CA LEU A 26 -19.46 -2.35 -13.98
C LEU A 26 -19.00 -3.57 -13.14
N GLY A 27 -18.11 -3.34 -12.18
CA GLY A 27 -17.56 -4.40 -11.33
C GLY A 27 -16.49 -5.26 -12.01
N PHE A 28 -15.95 -4.82 -13.15
CA PHE A 28 -14.79 -5.46 -13.75
C PHE A 28 -13.58 -5.36 -12.79
N PRO A 29 -12.89 -6.48 -12.49
CA PRO A 29 -11.79 -6.47 -11.53
C PRO A 29 -10.56 -5.81 -12.16
N LEU A 30 -10.25 -4.57 -11.76
CA LEU A 30 -9.07 -3.81 -12.17
C LEU A 30 -8.00 -3.81 -11.07
N ASP A 31 -7.62 -5.00 -10.60
CA ASP A 31 -6.72 -5.21 -9.44
C ASP A 31 -5.25 -5.50 -9.83
N TYR A 32 -4.90 -5.30 -11.10
CA TYR A 32 -3.57 -5.52 -11.69
C TYR A 32 -3.05 -6.96 -11.59
N SER A 33 -3.92 -7.93 -11.31
CA SER A 33 -3.60 -9.36 -11.27
C SER A 33 -3.50 -9.99 -12.66
N GLU A 34 -2.90 -11.18 -12.73
CA GLU A 34 -2.93 -12.05 -13.93
C GLU A 34 -4.37 -12.28 -14.42
N ASP A 35 -5.31 -12.56 -13.51
CA ASP A 35 -6.71 -12.83 -13.83
C ASP A 35 -7.42 -11.59 -14.42
N SER A 36 -7.12 -10.40 -13.90
CA SER A 36 -7.66 -9.15 -14.47
C SER A 36 -7.16 -8.91 -15.89
N LEU A 37 -5.89 -9.20 -16.17
CA LEU A 37 -5.30 -9.07 -17.50
C LEU A 37 -5.89 -10.10 -18.47
N ALA A 38 -6.11 -11.34 -18.02
CA ALA A 38 -6.77 -12.37 -18.82
C ALA A 38 -8.21 -11.96 -19.18
N ARG A 39 -8.94 -11.38 -18.23
CA ARG A 39 -10.29 -10.83 -18.48
C ARG A 39 -10.27 -9.65 -19.43
N LEU A 40 -9.28 -8.76 -19.30
CA LEU A 40 -9.15 -7.58 -20.16
C LEU A 40 -8.82 -8.00 -21.58
N GLU A 41 -7.93 -8.97 -21.74
CA GLU A 41 -7.60 -9.59 -23.01
C GLU A 41 -8.84 -10.20 -23.68
N GLN A 42 -9.64 -10.96 -22.93
CA GLN A 42 -10.91 -11.50 -23.43
C GLN A 42 -11.87 -10.38 -23.89
N LEU A 43 -12.00 -9.30 -23.10
CA LEU A 43 -12.83 -8.15 -23.46
C LEU A 43 -12.36 -7.49 -24.78
N LEU A 44 -11.04 -7.36 -24.96
CA LEU A 44 -10.43 -6.80 -26.17
C LEU A 44 -10.63 -7.73 -27.39
N ARG A 45 -10.72 -9.04 -27.20
CA ARG A 45 -11.04 -10.02 -28.26
C ARG A 45 -12.52 -9.99 -28.64
N ASP A 46 -13.40 -9.84 -27.66
CA ASP A 46 -14.85 -9.89 -27.87
C ASP A 46 -15.40 -8.60 -28.51
N ARG A 47 -14.68 -7.48 -28.37
CA ARG A 47 -15.11 -6.16 -28.87
C ARG A 47 -14.11 -5.67 -29.90
N ARG A 48 -14.59 -4.98 -30.95
CA ARG A 48 -13.69 -4.17 -31.78
C ARG A 48 -13.23 -2.96 -30.96
N PRO A 49 -11.96 -2.87 -30.55
CA PRO A 49 -11.57 -1.86 -29.57
C PRO A 49 -11.54 -0.46 -30.21
N SER A 50 -12.08 0.53 -29.50
CA SER A 50 -11.92 1.93 -29.84
C SER A 50 -10.48 2.38 -29.55
N ALA A 51 -10.06 3.50 -30.14
CA ALA A 51 -8.76 4.08 -29.82
C ALA A 51 -8.63 4.41 -28.31
N SER A 52 -9.72 4.88 -27.68
CA SER A 52 -9.74 5.17 -26.26
C SER A 52 -9.61 3.93 -25.38
N LEU A 53 -10.25 2.81 -25.75
CA LEU A 53 -10.09 1.54 -25.06
C LEU A 53 -8.65 1.02 -25.20
N VAL A 54 -8.06 1.09 -26.41
CA VAL A 54 -6.66 0.68 -26.62
C VAL A 54 -5.72 1.50 -25.73
N GLU A 55 -5.89 2.82 -25.70
CA GLU A 55 -5.03 3.71 -24.90
C GLU A 55 -5.19 3.45 -23.40
N SER A 56 -6.43 3.31 -22.93
CA SER A 56 -6.74 3.07 -21.51
C SER A 56 -6.26 1.69 -21.04
N ALA A 57 -6.47 0.66 -21.87
CA ALA A 57 -5.98 -0.70 -21.62
C ALA A 57 -4.45 -0.77 -21.69
N THR A 58 -3.80 0.04 -22.54
CA THR A 58 -2.33 0.13 -22.62
C THR A 58 -1.75 0.67 -21.31
N ALA A 59 -2.35 1.72 -20.76
CA ALA A 59 -1.97 2.28 -19.47
C ALA A 59 -2.12 1.22 -18.36
N TYR A 60 -3.28 0.57 -18.26
CA TYR A 60 -3.54 -0.46 -17.25
C TYR A 60 -2.60 -1.68 -17.38
N ALA A 61 -2.41 -2.20 -18.59
CA ALA A 61 -1.53 -3.34 -18.84
C ALA A 61 -0.08 -3.02 -18.44
N GLY A 62 0.46 -1.87 -18.86
CA GLY A 62 1.81 -1.50 -18.47
C GLY A 62 1.97 -1.24 -16.98
N GLU A 63 0.96 -0.65 -16.34
CA GLU A 63 0.90 -0.46 -14.90
C GLU A 63 0.87 -1.77 -14.11
N ALA A 64 0.19 -2.80 -14.63
CA ALA A 64 0.21 -4.14 -14.06
C ALA A 64 1.60 -4.80 -14.21
N LEU A 65 2.24 -4.65 -15.38
CA LEU A 65 3.59 -5.17 -15.62
C LEU A 65 4.65 -4.50 -14.72
N LEU A 66 4.56 -3.18 -14.54
CA LEU A 66 5.46 -2.43 -13.65
C LEU A 66 5.28 -2.79 -12.17
N ARG A 67 4.05 -3.11 -11.73
CA ARG A 67 3.78 -3.55 -10.35
C ARG A 67 4.48 -4.85 -10.02
N VAL A 68 4.51 -5.80 -10.96
CA VAL A 68 5.13 -7.11 -10.77
C VAL A 68 6.64 -7.08 -11.04
N GLY A 69 7.08 -6.47 -12.14
CA GLY A 69 8.48 -6.50 -12.59
C GLY A 69 9.33 -5.31 -12.17
N GLY A 70 8.75 -4.28 -11.54
CA GLY A 70 9.44 -3.02 -11.28
C GLY A 70 9.81 -2.30 -12.59
N GLY A 71 10.85 -1.48 -12.54
CA GLY A 71 11.35 -0.74 -13.69
C GLY A 71 10.62 0.57 -13.93
N ARG A 72 10.46 0.98 -15.19
CA ARG A 72 9.90 2.29 -15.54
C ARG A 72 9.17 2.28 -16.87
N TRP A 73 8.33 3.30 -17.06
CA TRP A 73 7.91 3.69 -18.40
C TRP A 73 9.08 4.29 -19.17
N ALA A 74 9.19 3.93 -20.45
CA ALA A 74 10.12 4.52 -21.40
C ALA A 74 9.40 4.77 -22.74
N TRP A 75 10.08 5.44 -23.65
CA TRP A 75 9.59 5.69 -25.01
C TRP A 75 10.50 4.99 -26.01
N ALA A 76 9.94 4.09 -26.81
CA ALA A 76 10.68 3.34 -27.83
C ALA A 76 9.79 3.15 -29.07
N ASP A 77 10.39 3.25 -30.25
CA ASP A 77 9.71 3.04 -31.54
C ASP A 77 8.40 3.83 -31.70
N GLY A 78 8.33 5.02 -31.11
CA GLY A 78 7.17 5.92 -31.22
C GLY A 78 6.01 5.59 -30.27
N GLN A 79 6.19 4.69 -29.31
CA GLN A 79 5.15 4.29 -28.35
C GLN A 79 5.69 4.13 -26.92
N PRO A 80 4.80 4.16 -25.91
CA PRO A 80 5.19 3.87 -24.54
C PRO A 80 5.51 2.39 -24.35
N VAL A 81 6.63 2.11 -23.70
CA VAL A 81 7.06 0.76 -23.34
C VAL A 81 7.34 0.65 -21.85
N VAL A 82 7.12 -0.54 -21.30
CA VAL A 82 7.54 -0.91 -19.95
C VAL A 82 8.94 -1.50 -20.05
N GLN A 83 9.90 -0.85 -19.40
CA GLN A 83 11.23 -1.42 -19.20
C GLN A 83 11.28 -2.02 -17.79
N PRO A 84 11.33 -3.36 -17.64
CA PRO A 84 11.39 -4.01 -16.32
C PRO A 84 12.64 -3.60 -15.53
N ASP A 85 12.66 -3.95 -14.23
CA ASP A 85 13.83 -3.72 -13.38
C ASP A 85 15.11 -4.28 -14.05
N GLU A 86 16.15 -3.46 -14.11
CA GLU A 86 17.40 -3.78 -14.82
C GLU A 86 18.04 -5.09 -14.29
N ALA A 87 17.85 -5.40 -13.01
CA ALA A 87 18.35 -6.61 -12.39
C ALA A 87 17.73 -7.91 -12.94
N LEU A 88 16.60 -7.81 -13.66
CA LEU A 88 15.97 -8.94 -14.34
C LEU A 88 16.62 -9.23 -15.70
N GLY A 89 17.31 -8.26 -16.33
CA GLY A 89 17.94 -8.43 -17.64
C GLY A 89 16.95 -8.74 -18.77
N LEU A 90 15.67 -8.37 -18.60
CA LEU A 90 14.61 -8.64 -19.57
C LEU A 90 14.45 -7.51 -20.59
N PRO A 91 14.00 -7.81 -21.82
CA PRO A 91 13.71 -6.79 -22.81
C PRO A 91 12.53 -5.90 -22.38
N ALA A 92 12.46 -4.70 -22.96
CA ALA A 92 11.29 -3.85 -22.82
C ALA A 92 10.06 -4.50 -23.48
N VAL A 93 8.89 -4.30 -22.87
CA VAL A 93 7.60 -4.78 -23.36
C VAL A 93 6.81 -3.58 -23.84
N ALA A 94 6.22 -3.64 -25.03
CA ALA A 94 5.27 -2.63 -25.51
C ALA A 94 3.84 -3.08 -25.17
N PRO A 95 3.20 -2.54 -24.11
CA PRO A 95 1.87 -3.00 -23.72
C PRO A 95 0.81 -2.68 -24.80
N GLY A 96 1.03 -1.60 -25.56
CA GLY A 96 0.16 -1.19 -26.67
C GLY A 96 0.07 -2.23 -27.77
N ASP A 97 1.18 -2.93 -28.06
CA ASP A 97 1.21 -4.03 -29.01
C ASP A 97 0.42 -5.25 -28.50
N LEU A 98 0.54 -5.59 -27.21
CA LEU A 98 -0.21 -6.69 -26.58
C LEU A 98 -1.72 -6.40 -26.59
N VAL A 99 -2.09 -5.17 -26.19
CA VAL A 99 -3.49 -4.70 -26.19
C VAL A 99 -4.07 -4.66 -27.60
N SER A 100 -3.31 -4.17 -28.59
CA SER A 100 -3.78 -4.09 -29.98
C SER A 100 -3.99 -5.46 -30.62
N ARG A 101 -3.18 -6.45 -30.23
CA ARG A 101 -3.37 -7.85 -30.64
C ARG A 101 -4.41 -8.59 -29.80
N ALA A 102 -4.75 -8.05 -28.64
CA ALA A 102 -5.60 -8.68 -27.63
C ALA A 102 -5.11 -10.09 -27.25
N ASP A 103 -3.80 -10.21 -27.05
CA ASP A 103 -3.12 -11.48 -26.79
C ASP A 103 -1.88 -11.29 -25.91
N ASP A 104 -1.46 -12.37 -25.25
CA ASP A 104 -0.28 -12.49 -24.40
C ASP A 104 -0.22 -11.53 -23.18
N LEU A 105 -1.30 -10.85 -22.79
CA LEU A 105 -1.28 -9.93 -21.63
C LEU A 105 -1.01 -10.70 -20.33
N ALA A 106 -1.83 -11.72 -20.06
CA ALA A 106 -1.68 -12.56 -18.87
C ALA A 106 -0.39 -13.39 -18.91
N ALA A 107 -0.05 -13.93 -20.09
CA ALA A 107 1.16 -14.71 -20.29
C ALA A 107 2.44 -13.89 -20.04
N THR A 108 2.47 -12.63 -20.53
CA THR A 108 3.58 -11.71 -20.30
C THR A 108 3.72 -11.37 -18.82
N TRP A 109 2.60 -11.11 -18.13
CA TRP A 109 2.61 -10.89 -16.68
C TRP A 109 3.16 -12.11 -15.93
N ALA A 110 2.69 -13.32 -16.27
CA ALA A 110 3.11 -14.56 -15.63
C ALA A 110 4.61 -14.84 -15.84
N ALA A 111 5.11 -14.59 -17.05
CA ALA A 111 6.54 -14.71 -17.37
C ALA A 111 7.39 -13.73 -16.54
N LEU A 112 6.94 -12.49 -16.40
CA LEU A 112 7.61 -11.47 -15.59
C LEU A 112 7.60 -11.84 -14.09
N ALA A 113 6.46 -12.31 -13.58
CA ALA A 113 6.32 -12.81 -12.23
C ALA A 113 7.26 -14.01 -11.95
N ALA A 114 7.40 -14.92 -12.92
CA ALA A 114 8.31 -16.06 -12.82
C ALA A 114 9.78 -15.61 -12.77
N ALA A 115 10.18 -14.63 -13.59
CA ALA A 115 11.52 -14.07 -13.56
C ALA A 115 11.85 -13.39 -12.22
N VAL A 116 10.89 -12.64 -11.66
CA VAL A 116 11.02 -12.02 -10.33
C VAL A 116 11.21 -13.10 -9.25
N ARG A 117 10.37 -14.14 -9.24
CA ARG A 117 10.51 -15.26 -8.29
C ARG A 117 11.87 -15.96 -8.42
N ALA A 118 12.34 -16.20 -9.63
CA ALA A 118 13.64 -16.83 -9.88
C ALA A 118 14.79 -15.95 -9.34
N ARG A 119 14.71 -14.63 -9.54
CA ARG A 119 15.71 -13.68 -9.04
C ARG A 119 15.71 -13.62 -7.52
N GLN A 120 14.54 -13.55 -6.89
CA GLN A 120 14.38 -13.55 -5.43
C GLN A 120 14.91 -14.84 -4.79
N ALA A 121 14.68 -16.00 -5.43
CA ALA A 121 15.24 -17.26 -4.96
C ALA A 121 16.78 -17.26 -4.99
N ALA A 122 17.38 -16.65 -6.00
CA ALA A 122 18.83 -16.53 -6.11
C ALA A 122 19.43 -15.42 -5.21
N HIS A 123 18.65 -14.38 -4.89
CA HIS A 123 19.09 -13.21 -4.13
C HIS A 123 18.05 -12.85 -3.06
N PRO A 124 18.04 -13.57 -1.92
CA PRO A 124 17.12 -13.28 -0.81
C PRO A 124 17.30 -11.84 -0.33
N GLY A 125 16.21 -11.07 -0.28
CA GLY A 125 16.20 -9.65 0.08
C GLY A 125 16.21 -8.69 -1.10
N TRP A 126 16.38 -9.16 -2.34
CA TRP A 126 16.10 -8.34 -3.52
C TRP A 126 14.59 -8.27 -3.79
N SER A 127 14.12 -7.10 -4.22
CA SER A 127 12.77 -6.89 -4.73
C SER A 127 12.82 -5.92 -5.91
N PRO A 128 11.96 -6.09 -6.92
CA PRO A 128 11.91 -5.18 -8.05
C PRO A 128 11.50 -3.77 -7.59
N VAL A 129 12.17 -2.75 -8.13
CA VAL A 129 11.94 -1.34 -7.82
C VAL A 129 11.28 -0.67 -9.01
N LYS A 130 10.09 -0.11 -8.79
CA LYS A 130 9.33 0.66 -9.80
C LYS A 130 9.64 2.15 -9.66
N GLU A 131 9.93 2.84 -10.76
CA GLU A 131 9.90 4.30 -10.84
C GLU A 131 8.45 4.77 -10.71
N PRO A 132 8.12 5.67 -9.75
CA PRO A 132 6.75 6.10 -9.55
C PRO A 132 6.13 6.72 -10.80
N THR A 133 4.92 6.29 -11.13
CA THR A 133 4.11 6.98 -12.12
C THR A 133 3.50 8.23 -11.44
N PRO A 134 3.61 9.43 -12.06
CA PRO A 134 3.09 10.66 -11.49
C PRO A 134 1.62 10.53 -11.08
N ASP A 135 1.28 11.14 -9.94
CA ASP A 135 -0.09 11.23 -9.41
C ASP A 135 -0.81 9.91 -9.10
N MET A 136 -0.16 8.75 -9.28
CA MET A 136 -0.71 7.46 -8.84
C MET A 136 -0.59 7.32 -7.32
N ILE A 137 -1.74 7.22 -6.65
CA ILE A 137 -1.79 7.05 -5.19
C ILE A 137 -1.14 5.71 -4.77
N GLU A 138 -1.34 4.62 -5.53
CA GLU A 138 -0.74 3.31 -5.24
C GLU A 138 0.79 3.24 -5.46
N ASP A 139 1.36 4.11 -6.32
CA ASP A 139 2.82 4.23 -6.50
C ASP A 139 3.47 5.08 -5.42
N ARG A 140 2.66 5.70 -4.56
CA ARG A 140 3.09 6.04 -3.21
C ARG A 140 3.14 4.75 -2.39
N ARG A 141 3.86 3.73 -2.87
CA ARG A 141 4.43 2.76 -1.96
C ARG A 141 5.15 3.60 -0.92
N PRO A 142 4.95 3.34 0.39
CA PRO A 142 5.84 3.94 1.36
C PRO A 142 7.25 3.59 0.89
N VAL A 143 8.09 4.60 0.73
CA VAL A 143 9.46 4.35 1.09
C VAL A 143 9.34 3.87 2.52
N VAL A 144 9.56 2.56 2.78
CA VAL A 144 9.83 2.11 4.13
C VAL A 144 11.13 2.83 4.45
N LEU A 145 10.98 4.04 4.99
CA LEU A 145 12.11 4.84 5.42
C LEU A 145 12.89 3.91 6.34
N PRO A 146 14.23 3.84 6.25
CA PRO A 146 15.01 2.92 7.07
C PRO A 146 14.58 2.92 8.54
N TRP A 147 14.22 4.10 9.04
CA TRP A 147 13.58 4.30 10.34
C TRP A 147 12.33 3.45 10.61
N LEU A 148 11.36 3.37 9.68
CA LEU A 148 10.15 2.57 9.85
C LEU A 148 10.49 1.08 9.86
N GLY A 149 11.40 0.63 8.99
CA GLY A 149 11.87 -0.75 9.00
C GLY A 149 12.54 -1.13 10.31
N ASP A 150 13.45 -0.28 10.79
CA ASP A 150 14.15 -0.46 12.07
C ASP A 150 13.16 -0.43 13.25
N TRP A 151 12.20 0.50 13.24
CA TRP A 151 11.15 0.60 14.25
C TRP A 151 10.29 -0.67 14.28
N LEU A 152 9.82 -1.15 13.14
CA LEU A 152 9.02 -2.39 13.06
C LEU A 152 9.79 -3.60 13.58
N ALA A 153 11.05 -3.77 13.16
CA ALA A 153 11.90 -4.89 13.59
C ALA A 153 12.16 -4.85 15.10
N GLU A 154 12.43 -3.66 15.65
CA GLU A 154 12.64 -3.48 17.07
C GLU A 154 11.36 -3.74 17.90
N ARG A 155 10.19 -3.30 17.40
CA ARG A 155 8.91 -3.59 18.07
C ARG A 155 8.54 -5.06 18.02
N GLU A 156 8.74 -5.74 16.89
CA GLU A 156 8.54 -7.18 16.77
C GLU A 156 9.42 -7.96 17.74
N LYS A 157 10.71 -7.60 17.81
CA LYS A 157 11.66 -8.21 18.75
C LYS A 157 11.29 -7.96 20.22
N SER A 158 10.79 -6.77 20.54
CA SER A 158 10.43 -6.37 21.90
C SER A 158 9.05 -6.88 22.35
N PHE A 159 8.21 -7.35 21.42
CA PHE A 159 6.82 -7.71 21.69
C PHE A 159 6.65 -8.74 22.82
N PRO A 160 7.41 -9.86 22.90
CA PRO A 160 7.24 -10.83 23.98
C PRO A 160 7.43 -10.21 25.37
N ALA A 161 8.40 -9.32 25.53
CA ALA A 161 8.65 -8.62 26.80
C ALA A 161 7.56 -7.60 27.10
N TRP A 162 7.11 -6.84 26.09
CA TRP A 162 6.00 -5.91 26.22
C TRP A 162 4.70 -6.62 26.63
N ALA A 163 4.37 -7.73 25.98
CA ALA A 163 3.18 -8.54 26.27
C ALA A 163 3.22 -9.10 27.70
N ALA A 164 4.37 -9.61 28.14
CA ALA A 164 4.54 -10.09 29.51
C ALA A 164 4.40 -8.96 30.54
N ASP A 165 4.96 -7.77 30.25
CA ASP A 165 4.85 -6.61 31.12
C ASP A 165 3.41 -6.19 31.35
N THR A 166 2.49 -6.39 30.40
CA THR A 166 1.06 -6.07 30.55
C THR A 166 0.38 -6.78 31.73
N GLY A 167 0.90 -7.94 32.14
CA GLY A 167 0.28 -8.82 33.14
C GLY A 167 -0.92 -9.63 32.62
N VAL A 168 -1.22 -9.55 31.32
CA VAL A 168 -2.24 -10.36 30.64
C VAL A 168 -1.63 -11.67 30.16
N ASP A 169 -2.43 -12.74 30.13
CA ASP A 169 -2.02 -14.02 29.53
C ASP A 169 -1.51 -13.82 28.09
N ALA A 170 -0.35 -14.40 27.79
CA ALA A 170 0.27 -14.34 26.47
C ALA A 170 -0.68 -14.84 25.36
N ALA A 171 -1.55 -15.81 25.66
CA ALA A 171 -2.52 -16.34 24.71
C ALA A 171 -3.60 -15.31 24.29
N ALA A 172 -3.81 -14.24 25.06
CA ALA A 172 -4.77 -13.19 24.72
C ALA A 172 -4.23 -12.23 23.63
N TRP A 173 -2.91 -12.22 23.39
CA TRP A 173 -2.25 -11.39 22.39
C TRP A 173 -2.09 -12.13 21.06
N ASP A 174 -3.21 -12.57 20.48
CA ASP A 174 -3.27 -13.43 19.30
C ASP A 174 -3.39 -12.68 17.95
N PHE A 175 -3.34 -11.35 17.98
CA PHE A 175 -3.54 -10.45 16.83
C PHE A 175 -4.90 -10.58 16.13
N THR A 176 -5.91 -11.16 16.78
CA THR A 176 -7.28 -11.15 16.28
C THR A 176 -7.95 -9.80 16.56
N PRO A 177 -9.04 -9.44 15.86
CA PRO A 177 -9.85 -8.27 16.19
C PRO A 177 -10.44 -8.33 17.61
N ALA A 178 -10.58 -9.53 18.18
CA ALA A 178 -11.04 -9.72 19.55
C ALA A 178 -10.01 -9.20 20.56
N SER A 179 -8.72 -9.49 20.35
CA SER A 179 -7.61 -9.06 21.22
C SER A 179 -7.46 -7.54 21.37
N VAL A 180 -8.10 -6.75 20.50
CA VAL A 180 -8.10 -5.29 20.57
C VAL A 180 -8.90 -4.77 21.77
N ASP A 181 -9.91 -5.49 22.25
CA ASP A 181 -10.60 -5.10 23.49
C ASP A 181 -9.72 -5.30 24.72
N VAL A 182 -8.85 -6.32 24.67
CA VAL A 182 -7.84 -6.56 25.70
C VAL A 182 -6.84 -5.41 25.69
N LEU A 183 -6.35 -5.02 24.50
CA LEU A 183 -5.51 -3.84 24.34
C LEU A 183 -6.18 -2.58 24.89
N GLU A 184 -7.44 -2.33 24.52
CA GLU A 184 -8.20 -1.15 24.96
C GLU A 184 -8.28 -1.09 26.49
N THR A 185 -8.54 -2.23 27.13
CA THR A 185 -8.59 -2.34 28.59
C THR A 185 -7.25 -2.01 29.25
N VAL A 186 -6.16 -2.60 28.75
CA VAL A 186 -4.80 -2.36 29.28
C VAL A 186 -4.38 -0.91 29.07
N VAL A 187 -4.65 -0.35 27.88
CA VAL A 187 -4.34 1.04 27.53
C VAL A 187 -5.10 2.01 28.42
N ARG A 188 -6.40 1.82 28.62
CA ARG A 188 -7.20 2.69 29.50
C ARG A 188 -6.77 2.62 30.97
N HIS A 189 -6.27 1.46 31.40
CA HIS A 189 -5.76 1.31 32.77
C HIS A 189 -4.40 2.00 32.95
N ARG A 190 -3.47 1.80 32.02
CA ARG A 190 -2.09 2.31 32.12
C ARG A 190 -1.92 3.75 31.64
N LEU A 191 -2.76 4.20 30.72
CA LEU A 191 -2.76 5.53 30.11
C LEU A 191 -4.11 6.22 30.39
N PRO A 192 -4.45 6.55 31.65
CA PRO A 192 -5.78 7.04 32.00
C PRO A 192 -6.09 8.45 31.45
N THR A 193 -5.10 9.16 30.91
CA THR A 193 -5.24 10.51 30.37
C THR A 193 -4.45 10.66 29.08
N GLY A 194 -4.82 11.63 28.24
CA GLY A 194 -4.05 11.97 27.04
C GLY A 194 -2.60 12.39 27.35
N GLN A 195 -2.34 12.97 28.52
CA GLN A 195 -0.98 13.32 28.95
C GLN A 195 -0.09 12.09 29.19
N ALA A 196 -0.68 10.94 29.54
CA ALA A 196 0.10 9.71 29.75
C ALA A 196 0.76 9.20 28.46
N PHE A 197 0.22 9.53 27.28
CA PHE A 197 0.78 9.16 25.99
C PHE A 197 2.09 9.89 25.66
N THR A 198 2.36 11.03 26.31
CA THR A 198 3.58 11.82 26.11
C THR A 198 4.57 11.69 27.26
N ASP A 199 4.27 10.90 28.31
CA ASP A 199 5.20 10.63 29.41
C ASP A 199 6.36 9.76 28.92
N PRO A 200 7.63 10.23 29.01
CA PRO A 200 8.80 9.45 28.61
C PRO A 200 8.92 8.09 29.32
N ARG A 201 8.39 7.95 30.53
CA ARG A 201 8.43 6.70 31.30
C ARG A 201 7.53 5.62 30.73
N LEU A 202 6.49 6.03 30.00
CA LEU A 202 5.50 5.14 29.38
C LEU A 202 5.77 4.96 27.90
N HIS A 203 6.86 5.53 27.37
CA HIS A 203 7.18 5.55 25.95
C HIS A 203 7.17 4.15 25.33
N ASP A 204 7.88 3.19 25.92
CA ASP A 204 7.96 1.83 25.38
C ASP A 204 6.61 1.12 25.41
N PHE A 205 5.82 1.33 26.46
CA PHE A 205 4.45 0.80 26.53
C PHE A 205 3.58 1.38 25.42
N VAL A 206 3.60 2.70 25.23
CA VAL A 206 2.84 3.40 24.17
C VAL A 206 3.25 2.91 22.79
N GLN A 207 4.55 2.79 22.52
CA GLN A 207 5.04 2.33 21.22
C GLN A 207 4.65 0.87 20.94
N GLY A 208 4.70 -0.02 21.95
CA GLY A 208 4.22 -1.39 21.81
C GLY A 208 2.71 -1.47 21.58
N ALA A 209 1.91 -0.62 22.24
CA ALA A 209 0.47 -0.54 22.00
C ALA A 209 0.13 -0.05 20.58
N VAL A 210 0.85 0.99 20.11
CA VAL A 210 0.75 1.51 18.73
C VAL A 210 1.05 0.41 17.72
N TRP A 211 2.17 -0.30 17.91
CA TRP A 211 2.57 -1.40 17.05
C TRP A 211 1.56 -2.54 17.06
N TYR A 212 1.11 -3.00 18.23
CA TYR A 212 0.18 -4.11 18.34
C TYR A 212 -1.15 -3.81 17.63
N PHE A 213 -1.74 -2.63 17.89
CA PHE A 213 -2.99 -2.24 17.22
C PHE A 213 -2.84 -2.17 15.70
N GLY A 214 -1.74 -1.58 15.23
CA GLY A 214 -1.45 -1.52 13.80
C GLY A 214 -1.19 -2.89 13.17
N GLU A 215 -0.55 -3.83 13.88
CA GLU A 215 -0.39 -5.21 13.42
C GLU A 215 -1.72 -5.97 13.34
N VAL A 216 -2.65 -5.74 14.29
CA VAL A 216 -4.01 -6.29 14.17
C VAL A 216 -4.70 -5.74 12.93
N ALA A 217 -4.60 -4.43 12.68
CA ALA A 217 -5.15 -3.83 11.47
C ALA A 217 -4.51 -4.41 10.20
N ARG A 218 -3.18 -4.47 10.13
CA ARG A 218 -2.41 -4.99 8.98
C ARG A 218 -2.75 -6.44 8.65
N ARG A 219 -2.95 -7.29 9.65
CA ARG A 219 -3.22 -8.73 9.46
C ARG A 219 -4.67 -9.03 9.10
N ASN A 220 -5.61 -8.17 9.47
CA ASN A 220 -7.03 -8.42 9.33
C ASN A 220 -7.72 -7.54 8.26
N LYS A 221 -6.99 -6.60 7.65
CA LYS A 221 -7.47 -5.78 6.53
C LYS A 221 -6.75 -6.16 5.24
N GLN A 222 -7.51 -6.24 4.15
CA GLN A 222 -6.93 -6.45 2.82
C GLN A 222 -6.11 -5.22 2.41
N SER A 223 -4.94 -5.42 1.83
CA SER A 223 -4.06 -4.36 1.30
C SER A 223 -3.70 -3.26 2.32
N ALA A 224 -3.63 -3.61 3.61
CA ALA A 224 -3.19 -2.72 4.66
C ALA A 224 -1.66 -2.80 4.87
N GLY A 225 -1.01 -1.65 4.97
CA GLY A 225 0.43 -1.53 5.13
C GLY A 225 0.85 -0.43 6.12
N TRP A 226 2.01 -0.61 6.74
CA TRP A 226 2.62 0.41 7.59
C TRP A 226 3.25 1.50 6.73
N GLN A 227 2.86 2.74 7.03
CA GLN A 227 3.39 3.96 6.43
C GLN A 227 4.08 4.83 7.48
N TYR A 228 5.04 5.66 7.04
CA TYR A 228 5.63 6.72 7.85
C TYR A 228 6.05 7.89 6.95
N ASN A 229 5.53 9.08 7.25
CA ASN A 229 6.01 10.32 6.62
C ASN A 229 6.91 11.06 7.61
N ARG A 230 8.15 11.36 7.19
CA ARG A 230 9.11 12.08 8.03
C ARG A 230 8.61 13.51 8.29
N SER A 231 8.70 13.97 9.54
CA SER A 231 8.53 15.39 9.85
C SER A 231 9.81 16.15 9.54
N GLU A 232 9.69 17.31 8.88
CA GLU A 232 10.81 18.23 8.73
C GLU A 232 10.91 19.15 9.97
N PRO A 233 12.07 19.22 10.64
CA PRO A 233 12.25 20.12 11.77
C PRO A 233 12.08 21.59 11.35
N GLY A 234 11.18 22.32 12.01
CA GLY A 234 10.93 23.74 11.72
C GLY A 234 10.02 24.01 10.52
N ALA A 235 9.38 22.99 9.94
CA ALA A 235 8.42 23.17 8.87
C ALA A 235 7.23 24.04 9.31
N THR A 236 7.07 25.20 8.67
CA THR A 236 5.89 26.06 8.83
C THR A 236 4.75 25.66 7.89
N ASP A 237 5.03 24.82 6.89
CA ASP A 237 4.00 24.24 6.02
C ASP A 237 3.17 23.23 6.83
N ARG A 238 1.86 23.49 6.89
CA ARG A 238 0.89 22.64 7.60
C ARG A 238 0.84 21.22 7.04
N ARG A 239 1.24 21.00 5.78
CA ARG A 239 1.32 19.67 5.16
C ARG A 239 2.50 18.84 5.64
N LEU A 240 3.60 19.48 6.04
CA LEU A 240 4.87 18.82 6.39
C LEU A 240 5.16 18.83 7.89
N SER A 241 4.32 19.51 8.67
CA SER A 241 4.48 19.63 10.13
C SER A 241 3.66 18.58 10.87
N ALA A 242 4.33 17.79 11.72
CA ALA A 242 3.67 16.84 12.63
C ALA A 242 2.70 17.49 13.63
N GLN A 243 2.77 18.82 13.81
CA GLN A 243 1.83 19.57 14.65
C GLN A 243 0.45 19.70 14.00
N TYR A 244 0.40 19.80 12.67
CA TYR A 244 -0.84 20.09 11.93
C TYR A 244 -1.30 18.91 11.05
N ASN A 245 -0.37 18.05 10.64
CA ASN A 245 -0.66 16.89 9.82
C ASN A 245 -0.58 15.60 10.66
N PRO A 246 -1.71 14.89 10.87
CA PRO A 246 -1.74 13.65 11.65
C PRO A 246 -0.92 12.51 11.01
N TRP A 247 -0.62 12.60 9.72
CA TRP A 247 0.11 11.57 8.96
C TRP A 247 1.63 11.77 8.97
N VAL A 248 2.14 12.78 9.69
CA VAL A 248 3.55 13.16 9.69
C VAL A 248 4.17 12.95 11.07
N GLY A 249 5.42 12.44 11.06
CA GLY A 249 6.23 12.21 12.25
C GLY A 249 5.82 10.98 13.06
N ARG A 250 4.88 10.16 12.58
CA ARG A 250 4.36 8.99 13.30
C ARG A 250 3.97 7.84 12.36
N PRO A 251 4.13 6.57 12.77
CA PRO A 251 3.65 5.42 12.00
C PRO A 251 2.12 5.41 11.90
N PHE A 252 1.61 5.01 10.74
CA PHE A 252 0.17 4.81 10.51
C PHE A 252 -0.06 3.60 9.61
N ILE A 253 -1.30 3.08 9.61
CA ILE A 253 -1.73 2.03 8.71
C ILE A 253 -2.54 2.67 7.60
N GLU A 254 -2.16 2.41 6.36
CA GLU A 254 -2.94 2.78 5.18
C GLU A 254 -3.48 1.50 4.56
N GLN A 255 -4.76 1.52 4.23
CA GLN A 255 -5.48 0.48 3.54
C GLN A 255 -5.95 1.05 2.21
N LEU A 256 -5.41 0.51 1.14
CA LEU A 256 -5.78 0.87 -0.23
C LEU A 256 -6.95 -0.01 -0.65
N LEU A 257 -8.13 0.60 -0.84
CA LEU A 257 -9.29 -0.02 -1.45
C LEU A 257 -9.51 0.60 -2.84
N PRO A 258 -10.20 -0.10 -3.77
CA PRO A 258 -10.38 0.39 -5.15
C PRO A 258 -10.98 1.81 -5.25
N ASP A 259 -11.95 2.13 -4.38
CA ASP A 259 -12.68 3.40 -4.42
C ASP A 259 -12.40 4.33 -3.22
N ASP A 260 -11.62 3.88 -2.24
CA ASP A 260 -11.42 4.59 -0.98
C ASP A 260 -10.04 4.32 -0.39
N MET A 261 -9.50 5.33 0.30
CA MET A 261 -8.28 5.18 1.08
C MET A 261 -8.66 5.29 2.55
N GLN A 262 -8.63 4.15 3.24
CA GLN A 262 -8.80 4.16 4.68
C GLN A 262 -7.45 4.20 5.35
N ALA A 263 -7.29 5.09 6.32
CA ALA A 263 -6.08 5.15 7.10
C ALA A 263 -6.39 5.28 8.58
N THR A 264 -5.58 4.61 9.39
CA THR A 264 -5.69 4.49 10.83
C THR A 264 -4.36 4.99 11.40
N VAL A 265 -4.42 5.92 12.37
CA VAL A 265 -3.24 6.43 13.05
C VAL A 265 -3.28 5.89 14.47
N PRO A 266 -2.62 4.75 14.76
CA PRO A 266 -2.82 4.01 16.00
C PRO A 266 -2.76 4.87 17.25
N ILE A 267 -1.81 5.80 17.34
CA ILE A 267 -1.67 6.65 18.53
C ILE A 267 -2.91 7.52 18.79
N PHE A 268 -3.56 8.06 17.75
CA PHE A 268 -4.77 8.86 17.92
C PHE A 268 -5.99 8.01 18.24
N ASP A 269 -6.09 6.81 17.67
CA ASP A 269 -7.18 5.89 17.98
C ASP A 269 -7.08 5.40 19.43
N LEU A 270 -5.86 5.11 19.92
CA LEU A 270 -5.58 4.78 21.31
C LEU A 270 -5.91 5.95 22.25
N GLU A 271 -5.44 7.17 21.96
CA GLU A 271 -5.78 8.38 22.74
C GLU A 271 -7.30 8.61 22.78
N SER A 272 -7.96 8.47 21.63
CA SER A 272 -9.41 8.63 21.51
C SER A 272 -10.19 7.56 22.28
N SER A 273 -9.68 6.34 22.38
CA SER A 273 -10.30 5.29 23.20
C SER A 273 -10.33 5.65 24.70
N VAL A 274 -9.28 6.34 25.18
CA VAL A 274 -9.19 6.84 26.55
C VAL A 274 -10.12 8.04 26.76
N LEU A 275 -10.15 8.98 25.82
CA LEU A 275 -10.96 10.19 25.93
C LEU A 275 -12.47 9.93 25.81
N ASN A 276 -12.88 9.04 24.90
CA ASN A 276 -14.29 8.72 24.67
C ASN A 276 -14.84 7.76 25.74
N GLY A 277 -14.01 6.86 26.27
CA GLY A 277 -14.38 5.92 27.33
C GLY A 277 -15.39 4.83 26.95
N THR A 278 -15.86 4.80 25.69
CA THR A 278 -16.79 3.80 25.16
C THR A 278 -16.08 2.47 24.94
N PRO A 279 -16.53 1.37 25.59
CA PRO A 279 -15.99 0.04 25.33
C PRO A 279 -16.11 -0.38 23.86
N GLY A 280 -15.07 -0.97 23.30
CA GLY A 280 -15.03 -1.46 21.92
C GLY A 280 -14.79 -0.36 20.89
N TYR A 281 -14.36 0.82 21.32
CA TYR A 281 -14.00 1.93 20.44
C TYR A 281 -12.95 1.49 19.42
N LEU A 282 -11.86 0.88 19.88
CA LEU A 282 -10.75 0.46 19.01
C LEU A 282 -11.18 -0.61 18.01
N ARG A 283 -12.04 -1.55 18.42
CA ARG A 283 -12.60 -2.56 17.51
C ARG A 283 -13.45 -1.90 16.42
N GLY A 284 -14.28 -0.92 16.78
CA GLY A 284 -15.06 -0.16 15.79
C GLY A 284 -14.19 0.56 14.76
N ARG A 285 -13.02 1.06 15.17
CA ARG A 285 -12.06 1.73 14.26
C ARG A 285 -11.38 0.79 13.28
N LEU A 286 -11.35 -0.51 13.56
CA LEU A 286 -10.87 -1.50 12.59
C LEU A 286 -11.84 -1.68 11.41
N GLY A 287 -13.12 -1.27 11.52
CA GLY A 287 -14.08 -1.39 10.41
C GLY A 287 -14.38 -2.83 9.98
N ILE A 288 -14.01 -3.82 10.80
CA ILE A 288 -14.30 -5.25 10.58
C ILE A 288 -15.67 -5.51 11.19
N LEU A 289 -16.71 -5.53 10.36
CA LEU A 289 -18.01 -6.04 10.76
C LEU A 289 -17.88 -7.55 11.04
N VAL A 290 -18.36 -7.97 12.22
CA VAL A 290 -18.46 -9.38 12.64
C VAL A 290 -19.47 -10.13 11.78
#